data_AF-W1WV26-F1
#
_entry.id   AF-W1WV26-F1
#
_cell.length_a   1.000
_cell.length_b   1.000
_cell.length_c   1.000
_cell.angle_alpha   90.00
_cell.angle_beta   90.00
_cell.angle_gamma   90.00
#
_symmetry.space_group_name_H-M   'P 1'
#
loop_
_entity.id
_entity.type
_entity.pdbx_description
1 polymer ?
#
loop_
_entity_poly.entity_id
_entity_poly.type
_entity_poly.pdbx_seq_one_letter_code
_entity_poly.pdbx_strand_id
1 'polypeptide(L)'
;MNKIFKVIWSKSKQCYIVVSEIAKNKTGKKKIVVASILAALTMTANIVTVEGAIPEGTRTDHLGLAIGTSSNSKSNQSVAIGYASSAEAPGANPENPATAVGAGANANGAGTVALGLSANATGTNAVALGGGSNGGTNKTEATAANTTAIGFNAKASKSGAAAIGSGAKASGSDSISFGTDTVADSEKAIAIGAGSKATNIGATALGRSSAATAASATAVGIEASA
;
A
#
# COMPACT_ATOMS: atom_id res chain seq x y z
N MET A 1 44.42 -68.00 24.84
CA MET A 1 44.34 -66.61 24.31
C MET A 1 42.89 -66.32 23.98
N ASN A 2 42.16 -65.61 24.85
CA ASN A 2 40.74 -65.31 24.63
C ASN A 2 40.59 -64.12 23.68
N LYS A 3 40.09 -64.37 22.48
CA LYS A 3 39.72 -63.31 21.54
C LYS A 3 38.22 -63.04 21.68
N ILE A 4 37.89 -61.94 22.35
CA ILE A 4 36.52 -61.58 22.70
C ILE A 4 35.88 -60.82 21.52
N PHE A 5 35.29 -61.57 20.59
CA PHE A 5 34.59 -61.02 19.42
C PHE A 5 33.12 -61.43 19.39
N LYS A 6 32.26 -60.55 18.89
CA LYS A 6 30.84 -60.81 18.67
C LYS A 6 30.46 -60.58 17.21
N VAL A 7 29.60 -61.44 16.67
CA VAL A 7 28.99 -61.27 15.35
C VAL A 7 27.79 -60.35 15.47
N ILE A 8 27.72 -59.31 14.65
CA ILE A 8 26.59 -58.38 14.58
C ILE A 8 26.11 -58.22 13.13
N TRP A 9 24.82 -57.97 12.96
CA TRP A 9 24.26 -57.60 11.65
C TRP A 9 24.52 -56.12 11.35
N SER A 10 25.15 -55.82 10.21
CA SER A 10 25.36 -54.44 9.75
C SER A 10 24.28 -54.03 8.74
N LYS A 11 23.38 -53.12 9.13
CA LYS A 11 22.32 -52.61 8.24
C LYS A 11 22.86 -51.84 7.04
N SER A 12 24.01 -51.16 7.16
CA SER A 12 24.58 -50.38 6.05
C SER A 12 25.28 -51.24 5.00
N LYS A 13 25.78 -52.42 5.39
CA LYS A 13 26.46 -53.35 4.48
C LYS A 13 25.64 -54.57 4.09
N GLN A 14 24.44 -54.73 4.68
CA GLN A 14 23.54 -55.88 4.45
C GLN A 14 24.24 -57.24 4.64
N CYS A 15 25.11 -57.34 5.65
CA CYS A 15 25.82 -58.58 5.97
C CYS A 15 26.17 -58.68 7.46
N TYR A 16 26.50 -59.89 7.91
CA TYR A 16 27.05 -60.14 9.25
C TYR A 16 28.54 -59.80 9.29
N ILE A 17 28.95 -59.04 10.29
CA ILE A 17 30.35 -58.66 10.52
C ILE A 17 30.79 -59.06 11.94
N VAL A 18 32.09 -59.35 12.10
CA VAL A 18 32.70 -59.67 13.40
C VAL A 18 33.32 -58.42 13.98
N VAL A 19 32.97 -58.08 15.23
CA VAL A 19 33.51 -56.92 15.95
C VAL A 19 34.11 -57.33 17.29
N SER A 20 35.11 -56.59 17.77
CA SER A 20 35.65 -56.75 19.13
C SER A 20 34.62 -56.29 20.16
N GLU A 21 34.44 -57.03 21.25
CA GLU A 21 33.51 -56.65 22.33
C GLU A 21 33.92 -55.34 23.06
N ILE A 22 35.16 -54.88 22.86
CA ILE A 22 35.64 -53.59 23.38
C ILE A 22 35.17 -52.40 22.52
N ALA A 23 34.62 -52.65 21.33
CA ALA A 23 34.13 -51.59 20.45
C ALA A 23 32.88 -50.91 21.03
N LYS A 24 33.05 -49.72 21.61
CA LYS A 24 31.95 -48.90 22.14
C LYS A 24 31.15 -48.25 21.00
N ASN A 25 29.84 -48.46 21.02
CA ASN A 25 28.88 -47.83 20.12
C ASN A 25 28.87 -46.30 20.35
N LYS A 26 29.44 -45.51 19.42
CA LYS A 26 29.42 -44.04 19.47
C LYS A 26 28.15 -43.41 18.88
N THR A 27 27.11 -44.18 18.60
CA THR A 27 25.85 -43.68 18.04
C THR A 27 24.70 -43.85 19.02
N GLY A 28 24.86 -43.28 20.20
CA GLY A 28 23.75 -42.95 21.10
C GLY A 28 23.06 -41.67 20.62
N LYS A 29 21.85 -41.83 20.07
CA LYS A 29 20.78 -40.81 19.90
C LYS A 29 21.26 -39.37 19.68
N LYS A 30 21.75 -39.02 18.49
CA LYS A 30 21.51 -37.66 17.99
C LYS A 30 20.11 -37.66 17.38
N LYS A 31 19.15 -37.10 18.13
CA LYS A 31 17.79 -36.89 17.66
C LYS A 31 17.86 -36.26 16.27
N ILE A 32 17.12 -36.86 15.33
CA ILE A 32 16.90 -36.34 13.99
C ILE A 32 16.26 -34.96 14.15
N VAL A 33 17.05 -33.89 14.04
CA VAL A 33 16.55 -32.51 13.91
C VAL A 33 16.49 -32.09 12.43
N VAL A 34 16.92 -32.94 11.51
CA VAL A 34 17.06 -32.57 10.08
C VAL A 34 15.85 -33.00 9.22
N ALA A 35 14.99 -33.91 9.69
CA ALA A 35 13.82 -34.35 8.91
C ALA A 35 12.54 -33.52 9.15
N SER A 36 12.45 -32.76 10.25
CA SER A 36 11.33 -31.84 10.48
C SER A 36 11.53 -30.45 9.84
N ILE A 37 12.74 -30.13 9.37
CA ILE A 37 13.02 -28.83 8.73
C ILE A 37 12.83 -28.90 7.20
N LEU A 38 12.89 -30.08 6.59
CA LEU A 38 12.80 -30.23 5.13
C LEU A 38 11.41 -30.71 4.64
N ALA A 39 10.56 -31.20 5.55
CA ALA A 39 9.17 -31.55 5.26
C ALA A 39 8.17 -30.39 5.52
N ALA A 40 8.66 -29.19 5.82
CA ALA A 40 7.97 -27.94 5.50
C ALA A 40 8.15 -27.66 3.99
N LEU A 41 7.57 -28.58 3.24
CA LEU A 41 7.33 -28.57 1.83
C LEU A 41 6.73 -27.21 1.44
N THR A 42 7.48 -26.43 0.66
CA THR A 42 6.99 -25.71 -0.51
C THR A 42 5.47 -25.47 -0.56
N MET A 43 5.01 -24.48 0.17
CA MET A 43 4.17 -23.47 -0.43
C MET A 43 4.97 -22.19 -0.39
N THR A 44 5.18 -21.57 -1.54
CA THR A 44 5.48 -20.15 -1.65
C THR A 44 4.30 -19.37 -1.08
N ALA A 45 4.12 -19.44 0.23
CA ALA A 45 3.43 -18.42 0.97
C ALA A 45 4.51 -17.39 1.27
N ASN A 46 4.32 -16.18 0.75
CA ASN A 46 4.90 -15.01 1.39
C ASN A 46 4.44 -15.07 2.85
N ILE A 47 5.28 -15.63 3.73
CA ILE A 47 5.08 -15.51 5.16
C ILE A 47 5.28 -14.03 5.44
N VAL A 48 4.17 -13.32 5.54
CA VAL A 48 4.11 -12.06 6.26
C VAL A 48 4.62 -12.38 7.66
N THR A 49 5.78 -11.85 8.01
CA THR A 49 6.15 -11.68 9.41
C THR A 49 5.12 -10.72 10.00
N VAL A 50 4.03 -11.25 10.54
CA VAL A 50 3.17 -10.47 11.44
C VAL A 50 3.96 -10.42 12.74
N GLU A 51 4.71 -9.35 12.93
CA GLU A 51 5.36 -9.08 14.20
C GLU A 51 4.26 -8.77 15.22
N GLY A 52 3.87 -9.81 15.96
CA GLY A 52 2.87 -9.71 17.01
C GLY A 52 3.38 -8.86 18.15
N ALA A 53 2.58 -7.87 18.55
CA ALA A 53 2.60 -7.13 19.82
C ALA A 53 3.92 -7.18 20.62
N ILE A 54 4.81 -6.20 20.38
CA ILE A 54 5.91 -5.90 21.30
C ILE A 54 5.34 -5.23 22.56
N PRO A 55 5.70 -5.68 23.78
CA PRO A 55 5.31 -5.03 25.03
C PRO A 55 5.80 -3.58 25.06
N GLU A 56 5.02 -2.68 25.63
CA GLU A 56 5.40 -1.27 25.78
C GLU A 56 6.77 -1.17 26.49
N GLY A 57 7.78 -0.63 25.80
CA GLY A 57 9.05 -0.23 26.43
C GLY A 57 10.34 -0.48 25.67
N THR A 58 10.39 -1.26 24.59
CA THR A 58 11.62 -1.47 23.79
C THR A 58 11.45 -0.96 22.36
N ARG A 59 11.88 0.29 22.14
CA ARG A 59 11.92 0.95 20.82
C ARG A 59 13.15 0.48 20.04
N THR A 60 12.97 -0.46 19.13
CA THR A 60 13.90 -0.72 18.02
C THR A 60 13.07 -0.84 16.75
N ASP A 61 13.29 0.11 15.83
CA ASP A 61 12.81 0.20 14.45
C ASP A 61 11.33 -0.12 14.18
N HIS A 62 10.54 0.94 14.03
CA HIS A 62 9.11 0.85 13.79
C HIS A 62 8.79 0.32 12.39
N LEU A 63 8.70 -1.00 12.26
CA LEU A 63 8.33 -1.65 11.01
C LEU A 63 6.82 -1.51 10.81
N GLY A 64 6.40 -0.73 9.80
CA GLY A 64 5.00 -0.67 9.42
C GLY A 64 4.48 -2.03 8.91
N LEU A 65 3.17 -2.15 8.76
CA LEU A 65 2.52 -3.38 8.32
C LEU A 65 2.58 -3.52 6.78
N ALA A 66 3.20 -4.59 6.26
CA ALA A 66 3.20 -4.90 4.83
C ALA A 66 2.57 -6.27 4.54
N ILE A 67 1.46 -6.30 3.80
CA ILE A 67 0.74 -7.53 3.41
C ILE A 67 0.55 -7.55 1.90
N GLY A 68 1.18 -8.51 1.21
CA GLY A 68 1.03 -8.73 -0.23
C GLY A 68 2.37 -8.98 -0.93
N THR A 69 2.34 -9.63 -2.09
CA THR A 69 3.56 -9.78 -2.90
C THR A 69 4.06 -8.39 -3.31
N SER A 70 5.33 -8.10 -3.03
CA SER A 70 5.96 -6.80 -3.33
C SER A 70 5.33 -5.59 -2.61
N SER A 71 4.51 -5.80 -1.57
CA SER A 71 4.06 -4.70 -0.71
C SER A 71 5.23 -4.13 0.08
N ASN A 72 5.27 -2.82 0.27
CA ASN A 72 6.36 -2.14 0.95
C ASN A 72 5.84 -1.09 1.94
N SER A 73 6.19 -1.23 3.21
CA SER A 73 5.88 -0.27 4.27
C SER A 73 7.18 0.13 4.97
N LYS A 74 7.82 1.22 4.52
CA LYS A 74 9.13 1.65 5.04
C LYS A 74 9.05 2.72 6.13
N SER A 75 7.88 3.32 6.32
CA SER A 75 7.72 4.40 7.28
C SER A 75 7.09 3.89 8.58
N ASN A 76 7.41 4.57 9.67
CA ASN A 76 6.98 4.24 11.01
C ASN A 76 5.44 4.18 11.09
N GLN A 77 4.88 3.08 11.62
CA GLN A 77 3.44 2.86 11.79
C GLN A 77 2.62 2.93 10.48
N SER A 78 3.28 2.93 9.32
CA SER A 78 2.59 2.87 8.04
C SER A 78 1.96 1.50 7.79
N VAL A 79 0.99 1.47 6.89
CA VAL A 79 0.27 0.25 6.50
C VAL A 79 0.27 0.16 4.97
N ALA A 80 0.76 -0.94 4.42
CA ALA A 80 0.74 -1.28 3.00
C ALA A 80 0.07 -2.66 2.81
N ILE A 81 -1.12 -2.70 2.21
CA ILE A 81 -1.88 -3.94 1.99
C ILE A 81 -2.25 -4.06 0.51
N GLY A 82 -1.68 -5.02 -0.21
CA GLY A 82 -1.97 -5.30 -1.62
C GLY A 82 -0.73 -5.70 -2.42
N TYR A 83 -0.94 -6.32 -3.58
CA TYR A 83 0.15 -6.56 -4.53
C TYR A 83 0.81 -5.22 -4.91
N ALA A 84 2.13 -5.09 -4.72
CA ALA A 84 2.88 -3.88 -5.04
C ALA A 84 2.37 -2.57 -4.38
N SER A 85 1.66 -2.63 -3.25
CA SER A 85 1.28 -1.43 -2.50
C SER A 85 2.51 -0.80 -1.82
N SER A 86 2.61 0.53 -1.79
CA SER A 86 3.74 1.27 -1.20
C SER A 86 3.23 2.32 -0.20
N ALA A 87 3.71 2.26 1.03
CA ALA A 87 3.50 3.26 2.07
C ALA A 87 4.86 3.75 2.60
N GLU A 88 5.41 4.77 1.94
CA GLU A 88 6.77 5.28 2.15
C GLU A 88 6.76 6.80 2.45
N ALA A 89 5.99 7.22 3.47
CA ALA A 89 6.02 8.58 3.99
C ALA A 89 7.47 9.10 4.21
N PRO A 90 7.85 10.29 3.71
CA PRO A 90 9.19 10.83 3.85
C PRO A 90 9.48 11.19 5.31
N GLY A 91 10.63 10.75 5.81
CA GLY A 91 11.01 10.93 7.21
C GLY A 91 10.18 10.02 8.10
N ALA A 92 10.75 8.89 8.50
CA ALA A 92 10.12 7.86 9.34
C ALA A 92 9.79 8.35 10.77
N ASN A 93 8.93 9.36 10.88
CA ASN A 93 8.44 9.95 12.12
C ASN A 93 7.07 9.33 12.44
N PRO A 94 6.85 8.83 13.67
CA PRO A 94 5.55 8.29 14.10
C PRO A 94 4.38 9.29 13.99
N GLU A 95 4.65 10.59 13.86
CA GLU A 95 3.61 11.62 13.79
C GLU A 95 2.74 11.56 12.53
N ASN A 96 3.26 11.02 11.42
CA ASN A 96 2.61 11.11 10.12
C ASN A 96 2.66 9.78 9.32
N PRO A 97 2.04 8.69 9.82
CA PRO A 97 2.02 7.41 9.12
C PRO A 97 1.29 7.51 7.79
N ALA A 98 1.66 6.65 6.83
CA ALA A 98 0.98 6.52 5.55
C ALA A 98 0.20 5.21 5.48
N THR A 99 -0.98 5.25 4.87
CA THR A 99 -1.82 4.07 4.66
C THR A 99 -2.06 3.86 3.18
N ALA A 100 -1.53 2.77 2.62
CA ALA A 100 -1.77 2.30 1.27
C ALA A 100 -2.50 0.96 1.31
N VAL A 101 -3.71 0.89 0.77
CA VAL A 101 -4.51 -0.34 0.71
C VAL A 101 -5.08 -0.51 -0.68
N GLY A 102 -4.75 -1.60 -1.37
CA GLY A 102 -5.11 -1.86 -2.76
C GLY A 102 -3.88 -2.24 -3.59
N ALA A 103 -4.07 -3.02 -4.66
CA ALA A 103 -2.95 -3.39 -5.52
C ALA A 103 -2.37 -2.13 -6.21
N GLY A 104 -1.06 -1.92 -6.10
CA GLY A 104 -0.38 -0.73 -6.59
C GLY A 104 -0.79 0.58 -5.92
N ALA A 105 -1.51 0.56 -4.79
CA ALA A 105 -1.80 1.77 -4.03
C ALA A 105 -0.49 2.41 -3.53
N ASN A 106 -0.38 3.72 -3.63
CA ASN A 106 0.84 4.48 -3.38
C ASN A 106 0.57 5.63 -2.41
N ALA A 107 1.02 5.51 -1.17
CA ALA A 107 0.90 6.49 -0.09
C ALA A 107 2.31 6.96 0.34
N ASN A 108 2.91 7.84 -0.45
CA ASN A 108 4.31 8.28 -0.29
C ASN A 108 4.45 9.73 0.15
N GLY A 109 3.36 10.35 0.59
CA GLY A 109 3.39 11.61 1.34
C GLY A 109 3.30 11.34 2.85
N ALA A 110 3.79 12.29 3.66
CA ALA A 110 3.62 12.21 5.11
C ALA A 110 2.12 12.32 5.47
N GLY A 111 1.61 11.43 6.32
CA GLY A 111 0.21 11.47 6.76
C GLY A 111 -0.81 11.18 5.65
N THR A 112 -0.42 10.39 4.64
CA THR A 112 -1.27 10.13 3.46
C THR A 112 -2.17 8.90 3.63
N VAL A 113 -3.28 8.93 2.89
CA VAL A 113 -4.17 7.77 2.75
C VAL A 113 -4.41 7.52 1.26
N ALA A 114 -3.99 6.36 0.77
CA ALA A 114 -4.30 5.85 -0.56
C ALA A 114 -5.09 4.54 -0.44
N LEU A 115 -6.37 4.56 -0.78
CA LEU A 115 -7.26 3.40 -0.68
C LEU A 115 -7.88 3.06 -2.03
N GLY A 116 -7.44 1.95 -2.60
CA GLY A 116 -7.97 1.18 -3.73
C GLY A 116 -6.96 0.98 -4.85
N LEU A 117 -7.37 0.30 -5.93
CA LEU A 117 -6.48 -0.13 -7.02
C LEU A 117 -5.73 1.08 -7.62
N SER A 118 -4.40 1.10 -7.53
CA SER A 118 -3.56 2.18 -8.05
C SER A 118 -3.87 3.59 -7.51
N ALA A 119 -4.57 3.72 -6.38
CA ALA A 119 -4.77 5.02 -5.73
C ALA A 119 -3.42 5.67 -5.38
N ASN A 120 -3.27 6.97 -5.61
CA ASN A 120 -1.98 7.66 -5.55
C ASN A 120 -2.07 8.93 -4.69
N ALA A 121 -1.63 8.84 -3.44
CA ALA A 121 -1.51 9.95 -2.50
C ALA A 121 -0.02 10.25 -2.23
N THR A 122 0.51 11.31 -2.84
CA THR A 122 1.93 11.69 -2.70
C THR A 122 2.15 13.03 -2.04
N GLY A 123 1.10 13.85 -1.94
CA GLY A 123 1.17 15.12 -1.20
C GLY A 123 1.11 14.90 0.30
N THR A 124 1.74 15.77 1.09
CA THR A 124 1.61 15.74 2.55
C THR A 124 0.13 15.91 2.95
N ASN A 125 -0.36 15.08 3.88
CA ASN A 125 -1.76 15.02 4.31
C ASN A 125 -2.77 14.78 3.14
N ALA A 126 -2.31 14.19 2.03
CA ALA A 126 -3.18 13.91 0.90
C ALA A 126 -4.02 12.65 1.11
N VAL A 127 -5.25 12.69 0.60
CA VAL A 127 -6.21 11.59 0.68
C VAL A 127 -6.65 11.22 -0.74
N ALA A 128 -6.35 10.00 -1.17
CA ALA A 128 -6.79 9.42 -2.43
C ALA A 128 -7.65 8.17 -2.15
N LEU A 129 -8.97 8.26 -2.32
CA LEU A 129 -9.91 7.17 -2.07
C LEU A 129 -10.64 6.78 -3.35
N GLY A 130 -10.59 5.52 -3.74
CA GLY A 130 -11.13 5.06 -5.01
C GLY A 130 -10.07 4.26 -5.74
N GLY A 131 -10.00 4.37 -7.05
CA GLY A 131 -8.97 3.66 -7.74
C GLY A 131 -8.96 3.91 -9.23
N GLY A 132 -8.27 2.99 -9.87
CA GLY A 132 -7.94 3.01 -11.25
C GLY A 132 -8.41 1.80 -12.01
N SER A 133 -7.91 1.71 -13.24
CA SER A 133 -7.92 0.50 -14.03
C SER A 133 -6.65 -0.30 -13.79
N ASN A 134 -6.74 -1.62 -13.98
CA ASN A 134 -5.58 -2.50 -13.96
C ASN A 134 -4.58 -2.00 -15.04
N GLY A 135 -3.36 -1.61 -14.63
CA GLY A 135 -2.37 -0.97 -15.52
C GLY A 135 -2.11 0.52 -15.30
N GLY A 136 -2.81 1.18 -14.36
CA GLY A 136 -2.43 2.50 -13.86
C GLY A 136 -2.74 3.69 -14.77
N THR A 137 -3.48 3.50 -15.87
CA THR A 137 -3.84 4.57 -16.81
C THR A 137 -4.84 5.56 -16.22
N ASN A 138 -5.88 5.05 -15.57
CA ASN A 138 -6.80 5.82 -14.74
C ASN A 138 -6.45 5.51 -13.29
N LYS A 139 -6.41 6.51 -12.42
CA LYS A 139 -6.21 6.36 -10.97
C LYS A 139 -6.71 7.58 -10.24
N THR A 140 -7.13 7.38 -8.99
CA THR A 140 -7.41 8.48 -8.06
C THR A 140 -6.09 9.10 -7.61
N GLU A 141 -5.92 10.41 -7.78
CA GLU A 141 -4.66 11.11 -7.55
C GLU A 141 -4.82 12.34 -6.66
N ALA A 142 -4.11 12.33 -5.53
CA ALA A 142 -3.99 13.45 -4.61
C ALA A 142 -2.49 13.77 -4.43
N THR A 143 -1.97 14.68 -5.26
CA THR A 143 -0.51 14.80 -5.49
C THR A 143 0.16 15.99 -4.81
N ALA A 144 -0.62 16.94 -4.29
CA ALA A 144 -0.13 18.12 -3.59
C ALA A 144 -0.56 18.14 -2.12
N ALA A 145 0.01 19.06 -1.33
CA ALA A 145 -0.28 19.14 0.10
C ALA A 145 -1.77 19.41 0.38
N ASN A 146 -2.31 18.77 1.41
CA ASN A 146 -3.69 18.94 1.87
C ASN A 146 -4.74 18.70 0.76
N THR A 147 -4.46 17.77 -0.15
CA THR A 147 -5.39 17.45 -1.25
C THR A 147 -6.32 16.30 -0.89
N THR A 148 -7.53 16.32 -1.45
CA THR A 148 -8.48 15.22 -1.33
C THR A 148 -8.99 14.83 -2.71
N ALA A 149 -8.77 13.59 -3.13
CA ALA A 149 -9.30 13.01 -4.34
C ALA A 149 -10.13 11.76 -3.99
N ILE A 150 -11.41 11.76 -4.35
CA ILE A 150 -12.34 10.67 -4.04
C ILE A 150 -13.10 10.28 -5.29
N GLY A 151 -12.99 9.03 -5.72
CA GLY A 151 -13.68 8.49 -6.91
C GLY A 151 -12.74 7.99 -7.98
N PHE A 152 -13.25 7.12 -8.86
CA PHE A 152 -12.48 6.57 -9.98
C PHE A 152 -11.91 7.69 -10.85
N ASN A 153 -10.59 7.70 -11.08
CA ASN A 153 -9.91 8.72 -11.88
C ASN A 153 -10.09 10.18 -11.37
N ALA A 154 -10.46 10.40 -10.10
CA ALA A 154 -10.52 11.75 -9.52
C ALA A 154 -9.11 12.31 -9.32
N LYS A 155 -8.89 13.61 -9.61
CA LYS A 155 -7.57 14.25 -9.60
C LYS A 155 -7.59 15.58 -8.86
N ALA A 156 -6.92 15.63 -7.72
CA ALA A 156 -6.62 16.84 -6.97
C ALA A 156 -5.11 17.15 -7.04
N SER A 157 -4.73 18.16 -7.82
CA SER A 157 -3.33 18.33 -8.29
C SER A 157 -2.57 19.52 -7.68
N LYS A 158 -3.23 20.39 -6.92
CA LYS A 158 -2.62 21.58 -6.29
C LYS A 158 -3.01 21.68 -4.83
N SER A 159 -2.24 22.45 -4.07
CA SER A 159 -2.44 22.58 -2.62
C SER A 159 -3.88 22.94 -2.28
N GLY A 160 -4.46 22.26 -1.29
CA GLY A 160 -5.83 22.51 -0.82
C GLY A 160 -6.95 22.09 -1.80
N ALA A 161 -6.62 21.48 -2.94
CA ALA A 161 -7.62 21.08 -3.92
C ALA A 161 -8.44 19.86 -3.46
N ALA A 162 -9.74 19.87 -3.76
CA ALA A 162 -10.66 18.78 -3.48
C ALA A 162 -11.37 18.34 -4.77
N ALA A 163 -11.16 17.09 -5.19
CA ALA A 163 -11.81 16.45 -6.34
C ALA A 163 -12.65 15.26 -5.87
N ILE A 164 -13.97 15.35 -5.91
CA ILE A 164 -14.89 14.35 -5.36
C ILE A 164 -15.89 13.94 -6.46
N GLY A 165 -15.74 12.74 -6.99
CA GLY A 165 -16.56 12.18 -8.06
C GLY A 165 -15.71 11.45 -9.10
N SER A 166 -16.34 10.55 -9.86
CA SER A 166 -15.65 9.85 -10.95
C SER A 166 -15.20 10.85 -12.02
N GLY A 167 -13.91 10.89 -12.34
CA GLY A 167 -13.35 11.84 -13.31
C GLY A 167 -13.31 13.31 -12.84
N ALA A 168 -13.66 13.60 -11.59
CA ALA A 168 -13.57 14.96 -11.04
C ALA A 168 -12.13 15.48 -11.09
N LYS A 169 -11.92 16.70 -11.58
CA LYS A 169 -10.60 17.32 -11.71
C LYS A 169 -10.58 18.67 -11.01
N ALA A 170 -9.76 18.77 -9.96
CA ALA A 170 -9.45 20.00 -9.22
C ALA A 170 -7.96 20.32 -9.41
N SER A 171 -7.65 21.16 -10.39
CA SER A 171 -6.27 21.47 -10.83
C SER A 171 -5.75 22.83 -10.40
N GLY A 172 -6.60 23.68 -9.80
CA GLY A 172 -6.18 24.93 -9.17
C GLY A 172 -5.88 24.78 -7.67
N SER A 173 -5.07 25.68 -7.11
CA SER A 173 -4.94 25.76 -5.64
C SER A 173 -6.26 26.16 -5.00
N ASP A 174 -6.59 25.54 -3.87
CA ASP A 174 -7.86 25.72 -3.15
C ASP A 174 -9.10 25.55 -4.05
N SER A 175 -8.98 24.77 -5.13
CA SER A 175 -10.08 24.50 -6.06
C SER A 175 -10.95 23.34 -5.58
N ILE A 176 -12.24 23.40 -5.89
CA ILE A 176 -13.21 22.38 -5.50
C ILE A 176 -13.90 21.88 -6.76
N SER A 177 -13.86 20.57 -6.98
CA SER A 177 -14.51 19.88 -8.10
C SER A 177 -15.35 18.75 -7.52
N PHE A 178 -16.68 18.88 -7.56
CA PHE A 178 -17.61 17.94 -6.93
C PHE A 178 -18.68 17.45 -7.92
N GLY A 179 -18.63 16.17 -8.27
CA GLY A 179 -19.52 15.51 -9.21
C GLY A 179 -18.76 14.69 -10.24
N THR A 180 -19.50 13.96 -11.09
CA THR A 180 -18.88 13.20 -12.19
C THR A 180 -18.38 14.17 -13.28
N ASP A 181 -17.14 13.97 -13.73
CA ASP A 181 -16.49 14.73 -14.80
C ASP A 181 -16.50 16.27 -14.61
N THR A 182 -16.44 16.74 -13.37
CA THR A 182 -16.34 18.17 -13.05
C THR A 182 -14.92 18.69 -13.25
N VAL A 183 -14.79 19.97 -13.62
CA VAL A 183 -13.50 20.60 -13.91
C VAL A 183 -13.39 21.95 -13.19
N ALA A 184 -12.49 22.02 -12.20
CA ALA A 184 -12.07 23.26 -11.55
C ALA A 184 -10.57 23.47 -11.84
N ASP A 185 -10.25 24.15 -12.93
CA ASP A 185 -8.87 24.19 -13.50
C ASP A 185 -7.99 25.32 -12.93
N SER A 186 -8.58 26.30 -12.27
CA SER A 186 -7.91 27.53 -11.82
C SER A 186 -7.97 27.73 -10.31
N GLU A 187 -7.08 28.60 -9.78
CA GLU A 187 -7.06 28.95 -8.36
C GLU A 187 -8.45 29.39 -7.86
N LYS A 188 -8.86 28.85 -6.70
CA LYS A 188 -10.15 29.13 -6.05
C LYS A 188 -11.37 28.87 -6.95
N ALA A 189 -11.22 28.09 -8.02
CA ALA A 189 -12.33 27.71 -8.87
C ALA A 189 -13.19 26.65 -8.17
N ILE A 190 -14.51 26.78 -8.28
CA ILE A 190 -15.48 25.87 -7.67
C ILE A 190 -16.41 25.35 -8.77
N ALA A 191 -16.38 24.05 -9.04
CA ALA A 191 -17.26 23.36 -9.99
C ALA A 191 -18.05 22.28 -9.27
N ILE A 192 -19.37 22.45 -9.16
CA ILE A 192 -20.26 21.52 -8.45
C ILE A 192 -21.43 21.11 -9.35
N GLY A 193 -21.59 19.80 -9.56
CA GLY A 193 -22.62 19.19 -10.39
C GLY A 193 -22.04 18.54 -11.65
N ALA A 194 -22.59 17.39 -12.06
CA ALA A 194 -22.00 16.58 -13.13
C ALA A 194 -21.69 17.38 -14.42
N GLY A 195 -20.44 17.29 -14.90
CA GLY A 195 -19.96 18.01 -16.08
C GLY A 195 -19.82 19.54 -15.93
N SER A 196 -19.94 20.09 -14.71
CA SER A 196 -19.73 21.52 -14.45
C SER A 196 -18.27 21.92 -14.65
N LYS A 197 -18.05 23.18 -15.06
CA LYS A 197 -16.73 23.71 -15.42
C LYS A 197 -16.53 25.11 -14.85
N ALA A 198 -15.55 25.24 -13.95
CA ALA A 198 -15.02 26.51 -13.49
C ALA A 198 -13.55 26.62 -13.93
N THR A 199 -13.29 27.32 -15.03
CA THR A 199 -11.98 27.24 -15.71
C THR A 199 -11.09 28.44 -15.46
N ASN A 200 -11.55 29.46 -14.74
CA ASN A 200 -10.81 30.69 -14.47
C ASN A 200 -10.69 30.99 -12.97
N ILE A 201 -9.82 31.92 -12.61
CA ILE A 201 -9.51 32.26 -11.23
C ILE A 201 -10.77 32.76 -10.52
N GLY A 202 -11.10 32.15 -9.38
CA GLY A 202 -12.28 32.49 -8.58
C GLY A 202 -13.63 32.21 -9.24
N ALA A 203 -13.65 31.50 -10.39
CA ALA A 203 -14.89 31.17 -11.06
C ALA A 203 -15.71 30.13 -10.27
N THR A 204 -17.03 30.29 -10.25
CA THR A 204 -17.96 29.37 -9.57
C THR A 204 -19.03 28.86 -10.53
N ALA A 205 -19.03 27.57 -10.81
CA ALA A 205 -20.04 26.87 -11.62
C ALA A 205 -20.83 25.90 -10.73
N LEU A 206 -22.12 26.18 -10.52
CA LEU A 206 -23.02 25.39 -9.67
C LEU A 206 -24.22 24.91 -10.47
N GLY A 207 -24.20 23.64 -10.87
CA GLY A 207 -25.27 22.98 -11.62
C GLY A 207 -24.74 22.02 -12.67
N ARG A 208 -25.53 20.99 -13.04
CA ARG A 208 -25.16 20.05 -14.10
C ARG A 208 -24.82 20.82 -15.38
N SER A 209 -23.63 20.56 -15.95
CA SER A 209 -23.16 21.17 -17.19
C SER A 209 -23.07 22.71 -17.17
N SER A 210 -23.05 23.34 -15.98
CA SER A 210 -22.79 24.78 -15.85
C SER A 210 -21.34 25.14 -16.22
N ALA A 211 -21.11 26.35 -16.71
CA ALA A 211 -19.80 26.81 -17.16
C ALA A 211 -19.53 28.25 -16.68
N ALA A 212 -18.56 28.44 -15.79
CA ALA A 212 -18.02 29.74 -15.40
C ALA A 212 -16.59 29.86 -15.96
N THR A 213 -16.43 30.62 -17.05
CA THR A 213 -15.20 30.65 -17.87
C THR A 213 -14.45 31.98 -17.80
N ALA A 214 -15.11 33.04 -17.34
CA ALA A 214 -14.48 34.32 -17.02
C ALA A 214 -13.98 34.36 -15.56
N ALA A 215 -12.98 35.21 -15.31
CA ALA A 215 -12.42 35.41 -13.97
C ALA A 215 -13.50 35.94 -13.01
N SER A 216 -13.60 35.34 -11.82
CA SER A 216 -14.61 35.64 -10.80
C SER A 216 -16.07 35.48 -11.25
N ALA A 217 -16.32 34.85 -12.39
CA ALA A 217 -17.67 34.63 -12.91
C ALA A 217 -18.44 33.61 -12.07
N THR A 218 -19.75 33.76 -12.01
CA THR A 218 -20.63 32.83 -11.28
C THR A 218 -21.77 32.37 -12.20
N ALA A 219 -21.80 31.08 -12.50
CA ALA A 219 -22.86 30.42 -13.24
C ALA A 219 -23.65 29.49 -12.31
N VAL A 220 -24.93 29.78 -12.10
CA VAL A 220 -25.81 28.98 -11.22
C VAL A 220 -27.01 28.48 -12.02
N GLY A 221 -27.19 27.17 -12.05
CA GLY A 221 -28.27 26.49 -12.77
C GLY A 221 -27.75 25.40 -13.70
N ILE A 222 -28.66 24.55 -14.15
CA ILE A 222 -28.34 23.54 -15.17
C ILE A 222 -28.01 24.27 -16.47
N GLU A 223 -26.86 23.95 -17.07
CA GLU A 223 -26.39 24.53 -18.35
C GLU A 223 -26.21 26.06 -18.32
N ALA A 224 -26.17 26.67 -17.12
CA ALA A 224 -25.89 28.10 -16.97
C ALA A 224 -24.47 28.43 -17.42
N SER A 225 -24.26 29.60 -18.03
CA SER A 225 -22.95 30.07 -18.49
C SER A 225 -22.65 31.47 -18.00
N ALA A 226 -21.39 31.72 -17.62
CA ALA A 226 -20.87 33.03 -17.20
C ALA A 226 -19.38 33.20 -17.55
#